data_AF-A0A2N5CP34-F1
#
_entry.id   AF-A0A2N5CP34-F1
#
_cell.length_a   1.000
_cell.length_b   1.000
_cell.length_c   1.000
_cell.angle_alpha   90.00
_cell.angle_beta   90.00
_cell.angle_gamma   90.00
#
_symmetry.space_group_name_H-M   'P 1'
#
loop_
_entity.id
_entity.type
_entity.pdbx_description
1 polymer ?
#
loop_
_entity_poly.entity_id
_entity_poly.type
_entity_poly.pdbx_seq_one_letter_code
_entity_poly.pdbx_strand_id
1 'polypeptide(L)' 'MKTRNPLDEVDWDEAAGHLVGAFPGASLAEIVARAEAAAVTLDGWGKTHEAESMRRAAAHVRRRMIN' A
#
# COMPACT_ATOMS: atom_id res chain seq x y z
N MET A 1 27.58 -2.93 6.09
CA MET A 1 26.31 -3.57 6.50
C MET A 1 25.24 -3.15 5.51
N LYS A 2 24.54 -4.09 4.85
CA LYS A 2 23.34 -3.73 4.07
C LYS A 2 22.28 -3.30 5.10
N THR A 3 21.96 -2.02 5.14
CA THR A 3 20.82 -1.53 5.91
C THR A 3 19.58 -2.23 5.35
N ARG A 4 18.93 -3.08 6.14
CA ARG A 4 17.67 -3.72 5.72
C ARG A 4 16.65 -2.62 5.49
N ASN A 5 15.91 -2.69 4.37
CA ASN A 5 14.82 -1.76 4.15
C ASN A 5 13.71 -2.13 5.15
N PRO A 6 13.24 -1.20 6.01
CA PRO A 6 12.17 -1.48 6.97
C PRO A 6 10.91 -2.07 6.34
N LEU A 7 10.64 -1.75 5.07
CA LEU A 7 9.51 -2.25 4.31
C LEU A 7 9.63 -3.74 3.91
N ASP A 8 10.79 -4.35 4.09
CA ASP A 8 10.98 -5.78 3.81
C ASP A 8 10.52 -6.67 4.98
N GLU A 9 10.32 -6.09 6.17
CA GLU A 9 9.86 -6.78 7.38
C GLU A 9 8.36 -6.59 7.65
N VAL A 10 7.66 -5.85 6.78
CA VAL A 10 6.21 -5.58 6.89
C VAL A 10 5.41 -6.83 6.52
N ASP A 11 4.48 -7.22 7.38
CA ASP A 11 3.42 -8.17 7.03
C ASP A 11 2.41 -7.48 6.10
N TRP A 12 2.54 -7.78 4.80
CA TRP A 12 1.71 -7.17 3.77
C TRP A 12 0.27 -7.72 3.74
N ASP A 13 0.02 -8.91 4.29
CA ASP A 13 -1.35 -9.43 4.42
C ASP A 13 -2.11 -8.65 5.51
N GLU A 14 -1.47 -8.38 6.66
CA GLU A 14 -2.05 -7.53 7.72
C GLU A 14 -2.23 -6.08 7.24
N ALA A 15 -1.21 -5.49 6.60
CA ALA A 15 -1.27 -4.13 6.08
C ALA A 15 -2.37 -3.95 5.00
N ALA A 16 -2.53 -4.94 4.11
CA ALA A 16 -3.61 -4.97 3.15
C ALA A 16 -4.98 -5.09 3.83
N GLY A 17 -5.10 -5.91 4.88
CA GLY A 17 -6.30 -6.02 5.70
C GLY A 17 -6.71 -4.68 6.31
N HIS A 18 -5.75 -3.95 6.88
CA HIS A 18 -6.00 -2.59 7.41
C HIS A 18 -6.40 -1.60 6.32
N LEU A 19 -5.73 -1.63 5.16
CA LEU A 19 -6.03 -0.74 4.04
C LEU A 19 -7.45 -0.97 3.51
N VAL A 20 -7.88 -2.23 3.37
CA VAL A 20 -9.23 -2.58 2.95
C VAL A 20 -10.25 -2.20 4.03
N GLY A 21 -9.96 -2.51 5.29
CA GLY A 21 -10.83 -2.19 6.43
C GLY A 21 -11.06 -0.69 6.64
N ALA A 22 -10.12 0.17 6.19
CA ALA A 22 -10.25 1.62 6.27
C ALA A 22 -11.34 2.20 5.32
N PHE A 23 -11.77 1.45 4.30
CA PHE A 23 -12.74 1.90 3.31
C PHE A 23 -13.93 0.94 3.20
N PRO A 24 -14.81 0.90 4.23
CA PRO A 24 -15.99 0.05 4.19
C PRO A 24 -16.90 0.44 3.03
N GLY A 25 -17.27 -0.54 2.20
CA GLY A 25 -18.15 -0.36 1.04
C GLY A 25 -17.46 0.08 -0.25
N ALA A 26 -16.15 0.34 -0.25
CA ALA A 26 -15.40 0.51 -1.47
C ALA A 26 -15.02 -0.86 -2.07
N SER A 27 -15.03 -0.97 -3.40
CA SER A 27 -14.49 -2.15 -4.07
C SER A 27 -12.96 -2.22 -3.91
N LEU A 28 -12.41 -3.43 -4.02
CA LEU A 28 -10.95 -3.63 -3.97
C LEU A 28 -10.22 -2.82 -5.05
N ALA A 29 -10.82 -2.67 -6.23
CA ALA A 29 -10.26 -1.85 -7.31
C ALA A 29 -10.19 -0.36 -6.93
N GLU A 30 -11.24 0.17 -6.29
CA GLU A 30 -11.24 1.56 -5.80
C GLU A 30 -10.21 1.78 -4.69
N ILE A 31 -10.07 0.80 -3.79
CA ILE A 31 -9.09 0.84 -2.69
C ILE A 31 -7.67 0.88 -3.25
N VAL A 32 -7.36 0.02 -4.24
CA VAL A 32 -6.07 0.01 -4.94
C VAL A 32 -5.80 1.34 -5.62
N ALA A 33 -6.76 1.86 -6.39
CA ALA A 33 -6.60 3.14 -7.09
C ALA A 33 -6.37 4.31 -6.11
N ARG A 34 -7.05 4.32 -4.98
CA ARG A 34 -6.86 5.32 -3.92
C ARG A 34 -5.48 5.23 -3.26
N ALA A 35 -5.01 4.02 -2.97
CA ALA A 35 -3.68 3.82 -2.40
C ALA A 35 -2.57 4.23 -3.37
N GLU A 36 -2.71 3.91 -4.67
CA GLU A 36 -1.79 4.37 -5.71
C GLU A 36 -1.79 5.91 -5.85
N ALA A 37 -2.96 6.54 -5.82
CA ALA A 37 -3.06 8.01 -5.85
C ALA A 37 -2.42 8.66 -4.62
N ALA A 38 -2.66 8.12 -3.42
CA ALA A 38 -2.04 8.58 -2.19
C ALA A 38 -0.52 8.44 -2.25
N ALA A 39 0.00 7.34 -2.83
CA ALA A 39 1.43 7.17 -3.01
C ALA A 39 2.05 8.25 -3.90
N VAL A 40 1.39 8.63 -5.00
CA VAL A 40 1.86 9.72 -5.88
C VAL A 40 1.90 11.05 -5.12
N THR A 41 0.87 11.35 -4.33
CA THR A 41 0.84 12.57 -3.51
C THR A 41 1.96 12.59 -2.46
N LEU A 42 2.16 11.48 -1.74
CA LEU A 42 3.20 11.36 -0.72
C LEU A 42 4.60 11.51 -1.33
N ASP A 43 4.83 10.90 -2.48
CA ASP A 43 6.10 11.00 -3.21
C ASP A 43 6.37 12.45 -3.63
N GLY A 44 5.35 13.17 -4.13
CA GLY A 44 5.43 14.59 -4.45
C GLY A 44 5.72 15.50 -3.25
N TRP A 45 5.43 15.05 -2.03
CA TRP A 45 5.77 15.74 -0.78
C TRP A 45 7.12 15.32 -0.19
N GLY A 46 7.89 14.48 -0.90
CA GLY A 46 9.17 13.96 -0.43
C GLY A 46 9.05 12.84 0.61
N LYS A 47 7.84 12.31 0.85
CA LYS A 47 7.55 11.20 1.77
C LYS A 47 7.71 9.86 1.05
N THR A 48 8.92 9.60 0.57
CA THR A 48 9.23 8.48 -0.33
C THR A 48 9.00 7.12 0.33
N HIS A 49 9.26 6.98 1.63
CA HIS A 49 9.03 5.75 2.38
C HIS A 49 7.53 5.42 2.51
N GLU A 50 6.71 6.41 2.87
CA GLU A 50 5.26 6.23 2.95
C GLU A 50 4.63 5.98 1.57
N ALA A 51 5.13 6.65 0.54
CA ALA A 51 4.73 6.40 -0.84
C ALA A 51 5.02 4.95 -1.26
N GLU A 52 6.21 4.45 -0.95
CA GLU A 52 6.57 3.06 -1.25
C GLU A 52 5.72 2.07 -0.44
N SER A 53 5.44 2.36 0.82
CA SER A 53 4.52 1.55 1.64
C SER A 53 3.13 1.45 1.01
N MET A 54 2.57 2.57 0.53
CA MET A 54 1.26 2.60 -0.12
C MET A 54 1.26 1.81 -1.45
N ARG A 55 2.32 1.93 -2.25
CA ARG A 55 2.49 1.16 -3.50
C ARG A 55 2.56 -0.33 -3.23
N ARG A 56 3.34 -0.76 -2.22
CA ARG A 56 3.48 -2.18 -1.85
C ARG A 56 2.16 -2.76 -1.33
N ALA A 57 1.44 -2.04 -0.49
CA ALA A 57 0.11 -2.44 -0.01
C ALA A 57 -0.91 -2.57 -1.17
N ALA A 58 -0.97 -1.59 -2.06
CA ALA A 58 -1.85 -1.63 -3.23
C ALA A 58 -1.51 -2.81 -4.16
N ALA A 59 -0.22 -3.05 -4.41
CA ALA A 59 0.25 -4.17 -5.22
C ALA A 59 -0.12 -5.52 -4.59
N HIS A 60 -0.05 -5.64 -3.26
CA HIS A 60 -0.42 -6.86 -2.54
C HIS A 60 -1.93 -7.15 -2.68
N VAL A 61 -2.78 -6.15 -2.42
CA VAL A 61 -4.24 -6.27 -2.60
C VAL A 61 -4.57 -6.67 -4.04
N ARG A 62 -3.97 -6.00 -5.02
CA ARG A 62 -4.22 -6.28 -6.45
C ARG A 62 -3.82 -7.70 -6.84
N ARG A 63 -2.69 -8.22 -6.34
CA ARG A 63 -2.19 -9.54 -6.71
C ARG A 63 -2.92 -10.70 -6.03
N ARG A 64 -3.49 -10.48 -4.84
CA ARG A 64 -3.94 -11.57 -3.96
C ARG A 64 -5.43 -11.58 -3.68
N MET A 65 -6.12 -10.45 -3.91
CA MET A 65 -7.55 -10.30 -3.61
C MET A 65 -8.41 -10.01 -4.85
N ILE A 66 -7.83 -9.52 -5.95
CA ILE A 66 -8.56 -9.25 -7.21
C ILE A 66 -8.37 -10.38 -8.23
N ASN A 67 -7.23 -11.06 -8.20
CA ASN A 67 -6.82 -12.11 -9.14
C ASN A 67 -6.59 -13.43 -8.42
#